data_AF-K6DBE8-F1
#
_entry.id   AF-K6DBE8-F1
#
_cell.length_a   1.000
_cell.length_b   1.000
_cell.length_c   1.000
_cell.angle_alpha   90.00
_cell.angle_beta   90.00
_cell.angle_gamma   90.00
#
_symmetry.space_group_name_H-M   'P 1'
#
loop_
_entity.id
_entity.type
_entity.pdbx_description
1 polymer ?
#
loop_
_entity_poly.entity_id
_entity_poly.type
_entity_poly.pdbx_seq_one_letter_code
_entity_poly.pdbx_strand_id
1 'polypeptide(L)' 'MRFFWTFFWSFLLVQMLTYVVSSMTPGAKFEFMPGVVVSLGVTVLIYIAAAVIPNEPVEQH' A
#
# COMPACT_ATOMS: atom_id res chain seq x y z
N MET A 1 -15.96 -6.20 -1.66
CA MET A 1 -15.17 -6.04 -2.91
C MET A 1 -14.09 -4.96 -2.78
N ARG A 2 -14.44 -3.70 -2.49
CA ARG A 2 -13.47 -2.57 -2.41
C ARG A 2 -12.31 -2.81 -1.45
N PHE A 3 -12.58 -3.16 -0.19
CA PHE A 3 -11.52 -3.34 0.82
C PHE A 3 -10.53 -4.46 0.48
N PHE A 4 -11.02 -5.64 0.06
CA PHE A 4 -10.16 -6.75 -0.36
C PHE A 4 -9.25 -6.36 -1.53
N TRP A 5 -9.80 -5.65 -2.53
CA TRP A 5 -9.04 -5.20 -3.69
C TRP A 5 -8.02 -4.12 -3.31
N THR A 6 -8.38 -3.18 -2.44
CA THR A 6 -7.45 -2.18 -1.88
C THR A 6 -6.28 -2.85 -1.15
N PHE A 7 -6.55 -3.87 -0.32
CA PHE A 7 -5.49 -4.63 0.34
C PHE A 7 -4.59 -5.30 -0.69
N PHE A 8 -5.16 -6.05 -1.64
CA PHE A 8 -4.40 -6.76 -2.67
C PHE A 8 -3.49 -5.83 -3.50
N TRP A 9 -4.00 -4.69 -3.97
CA TRP A 9 -3.19 -3.73 -4.71
C TRP A 9 -2.15 -3.02 -3.85
N SER A 10 -2.51 -2.60 -2.64
CA SER A 10 -1.56 -1.97 -1.73
C SER A 10 -0.41 -2.93 -1.38
N PHE A 11 -0.74 -4.21 -1.17
CA PHE A 11 0.23 -5.27 -0.95
C PHE A 11 1.18 -5.41 -2.13
N LEU A 12 0.64 -5.57 -3.35
CA LEU A 12 1.43 -5.77 -4.55
C LEU A 12 2.34 -4.56 -4.85
N LEU A 13 1.83 -3.34 -4.68
CA LEU A 13 2.60 -2.11 -4.89
C LEU A 13 3.71 -1.94 -3.85
N VAL A 14 3.45 -2.25 -2.57
CA VAL A 14 4.48 -2.18 -1.52
C VAL A 14 5.57 -3.24 -1.72
N GLN A 15 5.21 -4.45 -2.17
CA GLN A 15 6.19 -5.48 -2.53
C GLN A 15 7.09 -5.02 -3.70
N MET A 16 6.50 -4.43 -4.74
CA MET A 16 7.25 -3.86 -5.86
C MET A 16 8.15 -2.69 -5.40
N LEU A 17 7.66 -1.81 -4.52
CA LEU A 17 8.47 -0.75 -3.94
C LEU A 17 9.67 -1.31 -3.17
N THR A 18 9.44 -2.32 -2.32
CA THR A 18 10.49 -2.98 -1.54
C THR A 18 11.54 -3.61 -2.45
N TYR A 19 11.10 -4.22 -3.55
CA TYR A 19 11.99 -4.76 -4.58
C TYR A 19 12.83 -3.66 -5.23
N VAL A 20 12.20 -2.58 -5.72
CA VAL A 20 12.90 -1.46 -6.37
C VAL A 20 13.92 -0.82 -5.42
N VAL A 21 13.54 -0.54 -4.17
CA VAL A 21 14.44 0.05 -3.16
C VAL A 21 15.63 -0.89 -2.88
N SER A 22 15.38 -2.19 -2.78
CA SER A 22 16.45 -3.18 -2.58
C SER A 22 17.37 -3.24 -3.80
N SER A 23 16.85 -3.17 -5.03
CA SER A 23 17.65 -3.13 -6.25
C SER A 23 18.44 -1.83 -6.43
N MET A 24 17.94 -0.71 -5.92
CA MET A 24 18.63 0.59 -5.97
C MET A 24 19.69 0.75 -4.88
N THR A 25 19.64 -0.07 -3.83
CA THR A 25 20.56 0.03 -2.69
C THR A 25 21.69 -0.99 -2.83
N PRO A 26 22.94 -0.56 -3.06
CA PRO A 26 24.07 -1.47 -3.19
C PRO A 26 24.23 -2.37 -1.96
N GLY A 27 24.25 -3.69 -2.17
CA GLY A 27 24.40 -4.67 -1.09
C GLY A 27 23.12 -4.99 -0.29
N ALA A 28 22.00 -4.34 -0.58
CA ALA A 28 20.72 -4.71 0.01
C ALA A 28 20.17 -6.00 -0.64
N LYS A 29 19.57 -6.87 0.18
CA LYS A 29 18.86 -8.05 -0.28
C LYS A 29 17.37 -7.79 -0.23
N PHE A 30 16.65 -8.30 -1.23
CA PHE A 30 15.21 -8.29 -1.18
C PHE A 30 14.73 -9.27 -0.10
N GLU A 31 14.12 -8.72 0.95
CA GLU A 31 13.52 -9.48 2.04
C GLU A 31 12.00 -9.34 1.95
N PHE A 32 11.32 -10.48 1.74
CA PHE A 32 9.87 -10.49 1.54
C PHE A 32 9.11 -10.14 2.82
N MET A 33 9.56 -10.66 3.97
CA MET A 33 8.83 -10.55 5.24
C MET A 33 8.71 -9.11 5.76
N PRO A 34 9.77 -8.28 5.74
CA PRO A 34 9.66 -6.85 6.02
C PRO A 34 8.66 -6.15 5.10
N GLY A 35 8.68 -6.46 3.80
CA GLY A 35 7.72 -5.91 2.82
C GLY A 35 6.28 -6.27 3.16
N VAL A 36 6.03 -7.49 3.68
CA VAL A 36 4.68 -7.93 4.12
C VAL A 36 4.22 -7.10 5.32
N VAL A 37 5.08 -6.92 6.33
CA VAL A 37 4.74 -6.12 7.52
C VAL A 37 4.45 -4.66 7.15
N VAL A 38 5.28 -4.06 6.30
CA VAL A 38 5.08 -2.69 5.81
C VAL A 38 3.77 -2.58 5.04
N SER A 39 3.46 -3.56 4.17
CA SER A 39 2.23 -3.54 3.38
C SER A 39 0.97 -3.57 4.23
N LEU A 40 0.95 -4.37 5.31
CA LEU A 40 -0.15 -4.39 6.26
C LEU A 40 -0.35 -3.03 6.93
N GLY A 41 0.74 -2.38 7.35
CA GLY A 41 0.71 -1.03 7.90
C GLY A 41 0.14 0.00 6.92
N VAL A 42 0.58 -0.03 5.66
CA VAL A 42 0.10 0.86 4.60
C VAL A 42 -1.39 0.63 4.32
N THR A 43 -1.86 -0.62 4.25
CA THR A 43 -3.30 -0.89 4.06
C THR A 43 -4.14 -0.31 5.19
N VAL A 44 -3.70 -0.47 6.45
CA VAL A 44 -4.41 0.10 7.61
C VAL A 44 -4.49 1.63 7.50
N LEU A 45 -3.39 2.29 7.13
CA LEU A 45 -3.38 3.74 6.91
C LEU A 45 -4.35 4.17 5.80
N ILE A 46 -4.43 3.42 4.69
CA ILE A 46 -5.37 3.70 3.60
C ILE A 46 -6.82 3.57 4.09
N TYR A 47 -7.12 2.58 4.94
CA TYR A 47 -8.47 2.42 5.50
C TYR A 47 -8.84 3.55 6.45
N ILE A 48 -7.90 4.00 7.29
CA ILE A 48 -8.12 5.17 8.15
C ILE A 48 -8.36 6.41 7.30
N ALA A 49 -7.53 6.65 6.28
CA ALA A 49 -7.71 7.78 5.37
C ALA A 49 -9.07 7.74 4.66
N ALA A 50 -9.50 6.55 4.20
CA ALA A 50 -10.81 6.37 3.57
C ALA A 50 -12.00 6.53 4.53
N ALA A 51 -11.79 6.40 5.85
CA ALA A 51 -12.81 6.63 6.86
C ALA A 51 -12.89 8.10 7.30
N VAL A 52 -11.75 8.81 7.26
CA VAL A 52 -11.66 10.23 7.64
C VAL A 52 -12.08 11.15 6.50
N ILE A 53 -11.79 10.79 5.24
CA ILE A 53 -12.18 11.58 4.06
C ILE A 53 -13.64 11.30 3.72
N PRO A 54 -14.55 12.30 3.82
CA PRO A 54 -15.94 12.14 3.43
C PRO A 54 -16.03 11.84 1.93
N ASN A 55 -16.72 10.77 1.56
CA ASN A 55 -17.09 10.48 0.17
C ASN A 55 -18.37 11.24 -0.20
N GLU A 56 -18.36 12.57 -0.04
CA GLU A 56 -19.43 13.40 -0.58
C GLU A 56 -19.34 13.36 -2.11
N PRO A 57 -20.46 13.15 -2.84
CA PRO A 57 -20.43 13.21 -4.28
C PRO A 57 -19.94 14.60 -4.68
N VAL A 58 -18.79 14.65 -5.39
CA VAL A 58 -18.30 15.88 -6.01
C VAL A 58 -19.44 16.36 -6.91
N GLU A 59 -20.04 17.52 -6.59
CA GLU A 59 -21.09 18.09 -7.42
C GLU A 59 -20.57 18.20 -8.84
N GLN A 60 -21.20 17.45 -9.75
CA GLN A 60 -20.95 17.57 -11.16
C GLN A 60 -21.59 18.89 -11.62
N HIS A 61 -20.78 19.95 -11.70
CA HIS A 61 -21.14 21.17 -12.43
C HIS A 61 -20.91 20.96 -13.93
#